data_AF-A0A8S1U7J3-F1
#
_entry.id   AF-A0A8S1U7J3-F1
#
_cell.length_a   1.000
_cell.length_b   1.000
_cell.length_c   1.000
_cell.angle_alpha   90.00
_cell.angle_beta   90.00
_cell.angle_gamma   90.00
#
_symmetry.space_group_name_H-M   'P 1'
#
loop_
_entity.id
_entity.type
_entity.pdbx_description
1 polymer ?
#
loop_
_entity_poly.entity_id
_entity_poly.type
_entity_poly.pdbx_seq_one_letter_code
_entity_poly.pdbx_strand_id
1 'polypeptide(L)'
;MNVLLKSVKQLSSRPSFYYWLSAHPTTKSISQLSPRQLLDTALIKRICQKQIPKHTIMSQFCLWHGKQPKSGNQTCFSEKKTRRSWMPNVQKQTYESLILGRRIHVKVTTKTMKCIRKAGSFDNYILLTKPQDLDSIYGEYLRKLMLTKINDPSYEIPHVLKAKPHNFSRRAQRFSRRPAVVWHPPEIRHKDLTFLKIRTPNEMNPEELRKLREYDSLKDKFEDTNDVMHPVLNDKFFQDEKEWPEFAKVEGEKALAEFLKKKDKEKIRLTLKAVEEGQREVDKALGNI
;
A
#
# COMPACT_ATOMS: atom_id res chain seq x y z
N MET A 1 25.45 5.62 -24.03
CA MET A 1 24.23 6.42 -24.31
C MET A 1 24.34 7.30 -25.56
N ASN A 2 25.48 7.96 -25.83
CA ASN A 2 25.59 8.91 -26.95
C ASN A 2 25.43 8.32 -28.37
N VAL A 3 25.81 7.06 -28.62
CA VAL A 3 25.65 6.43 -29.94
C VAL A 3 24.18 6.08 -30.23
N LEU A 4 23.44 5.60 -29.23
CA LEU A 4 22.00 5.31 -29.34
C LEU A 4 21.17 6.59 -29.41
N LEU A 5 21.53 7.64 -28.66
CA LEU A 5 20.85 8.94 -28.76
C LEU A 5 21.11 9.61 -30.11
N LYS A 6 22.32 9.49 -30.68
CA LYS A 6 22.62 9.96 -32.05
C LYS A 6 21.84 9.17 -33.11
N SER A 7 21.75 7.84 -32.98
CA SER A 7 20.99 7.02 -33.95
C SER A 7 19.48 7.27 -33.85
N VAL A 8 18.93 7.47 -32.65
CA VAL A 8 17.52 7.83 -32.44
C VAL A 8 17.21 9.23 -32.99
N LYS A 9 18.08 10.23 -32.80
CA LYS A 9 17.94 11.56 -33.41
C LYS A 9 18.06 11.53 -34.95
N GLN A 10 18.90 10.65 -35.51
CA GLN A 10 18.98 10.41 -36.96
C GLN A 10 17.76 9.65 -37.51
N LEU A 11 17.15 8.75 -36.72
CA LEU A 11 15.93 8.04 -37.09
C LEU A 11 14.69 8.95 -37.03
N SER A 12 14.62 9.84 -36.02
CA SER A 12 13.52 10.79 -35.88
C SER A 12 13.52 11.91 -36.91
N SER A 13 14.59 12.09 -37.69
CA SER A 13 14.67 13.10 -38.77
C SER A 13 14.35 12.54 -40.16
N ARG A 14 14.10 11.23 -40.31
CA ARG A 14 13.76 10.60 -41.59
C ARG A 14 12.26 10.73 -41.91
N PRO A 15 11.86 11.24 -43.10
CA PRO A 15 10.46 11.38 -43.49
C PRO A 15 9.66 10.06 -43.48
N SER A 16 10.31 8.94 -43.83
CA SER A 16 9.70 7.61 -43.84
C SER A 16 9.34 7.08 -42.45
N PHE A 17 10.02 7.55 -41.40
CA PHE A 17 9.73 7.17 -40.01
C PHE A 17 8.39 7.79 -39.55
N TYR A 18 8.11 9.03 -39.96
CA TYR A 18 6.85 9.71 -39.67
C TYR A 18 5.65 9.13 -40.44
N TYR A 19 5.86 8.64 -41.67
CA TYR A 19 4.79 8.02 -42.46
C TYR A 19 4.27 6.70 -41.84
N TRP A 20 5.16 5.93 -41.20
CA TRP A 20 4.79 4.72 -40.46
C TRP A 20 4.09 5.00 -39.12
N LEU A 21 4.41 6.13 -38.48
CA LEU A 21 3.77 6.58 -37.25
C LEU A 21 2.35 7.15 -37.47
N SER A 22 1.99 7.66 -38.65
CA SER A 22 0.68 8.29 -38.86
C SER A 22 -0.44 7.31 -39.25
N ALA A 23 -0.10 6.12 -39.75
CA ALA A 23 -1.07 5.20 -40.36
C ALA A 23 -1.72 4.18 -39.40
N HIS A 24 -1.13 3.90 -38.23
CA HIS A 24 -1.67 2.88 -37.32
C HIS A 24 -2.81 3.46 -36.45
N PRO A 25 -3.92 2.74 -36.23
CA PRO A 25 -5.04 3.23 -35.42
C PRO A 25 -4.63 3.58 -33.96
N THR A 26 -3.61 2.92 -33.43
CA THR A 26 -3.08 3.16 -32.07
C THR A 26 -2.25 4.43 -31.97
N THR A 27 -1.52 4.81 -33.02
CA THR A 27 -0.66 5.99 -33.04
C THR A 27 -1.43 7.27 -33.35
N LYS A 28 -2.45 7.19 -34.21
CA LYS A 28 -3.24 8.36 -34.65
C LYS A 28 -3.80 9.20 -33.49
N SER A 29 -4.25 8.54 -32.42
CA SER A 29 -4.84 9.22 -31.25
C SER A 29 -3.80 9.96 -30.39
N ILE A 30 -2.54 9.54 -30.43
CA ILE A 30 -1.47 10.09 -29.58
C ILE A 30 -0.58 11.04 -30.36
N SER A 31 -0.34 10.78 -31.65
CA SER A 31 0.52 11.58 -32.51
C SER A 31 0.07 13.04 -32.58
N GLN A 32 -1.23 13.30 -32.46
CA GLN A 32 -1.83 14.64 -32.52
C GLN A 32 -1.78 15.43 -31.19
N LEU A 33 -1.43 14.79 -30.06
CA LEU A 33 -1.47 15.45 -28.74
C LEU A 33 -0.35 16.49 -28.54
N SER A 34 -0.66 17.62 -27.91
CA SER A 34 0.38 18.57 -27.50
C SER A 34 1.15 18.07 -26.26
N PRO A 35 2.39 18.54 -25.99
CA PRO A 35 3.12 18.19 -24.78
C PRO A 35 2.29 18.41 -23.51
N ARG A 36 1.60 19.54 -23.40
CA ARG A 36 0.70 19.81 -22.26
C ARG A 36 -0.40 18.75 -22.09
N GLN A 37 -1.01 18.29 -23.18
CA GLN A 37 -2.02 17.23 -23.14
C GLN A 37 -1.44 15.87 -22.72
N LEU A 38 -0.15 15.63 -22.93
CA LEU A 38 0.53 14.40 -22.46
C LEU A 38 0.68 14.33 -20.94
N LEU A 39 0.48 15.44 -20.23
CA LEU A 39 0.47 15.47 -18.77
C LEU A 39 -0.92 15.19 -18.19
N ASP A 40 -1.98 15.36 -18.98
CA ASP A 40 -3.35 15.09 -18.54
C ASP A 40 -3.62 13.59 -18.48
N THR A 41 -3.43 13.04 -17.28
CA THR A 41 -3.63 11.62 -17.00
C THR A 41 -5.06 11.14 -17.27
N ALA A 42 -6.07 11.99 -17.10
CA ALA A 42 -7.47 11.64 -17.32
C ALA A 42 -7.77 11.54 -18.82
N LEU A 43 -7.27 12.49 -19.60
CA LEU A 43 -7.35 12.46 -21.07
C LEU A 43 -6.65 11.21 -21.62
N ILE A 44 -5.42 10.92 -21.19
CA ILE A 44 -4.67 9.76 -21.68
C ILE A 44 -5.36 8.46 -21.28
N LYS A 45 -5.86 8.37 -20.04
CA LYS A 45 -6.62 7.20 -19.59
C LYS A 45 -7.85 6.98 -20.46
N ARG A 46 -8.59 8.04 -20.80
CA ARG A 46 -9.75 7.98 -21.71
C ARG A 46 -9.34 7.48 -23.10
N ILE A 47 -8.26 8.00 -23.66
CA ILE A 47 -7.73 7.57 -24.97
C ILE A 47 -7.35 6.08 -24.93
N CYS A 48 -6.63 5.64 -23.89
CA CYS A 48 -6.21 4.23 -23.79
C CYS A 48 -7.37 3.27 -23.51
N GLN A 49 -8.52 3.76 -23.02
CA GLN A 49 -9.73 2.97 -22.78
C GLN A 49 -10.65 2.88 -24.01
N LYS A 50 -10.32 3.60 -25.09
CA LYS A 50 -11.10 3.56 -26.34
C LYS A 50 -11.03 2.16 -26.97
N GLN A 51 -12.19 1.63 -27.34
CA GLN A 51 -12.28 0.36 -28.07
C GLN A 51 -11.79 0.54 -29.51
N ILE A 52 -10.79 -0.24 -29.91
CA ILE A 52 -10.30 -0.32 -31.29
C ILE A 52 -10.85 -1.62 -31.91
N PRO A 53 -11.31 -1.62 -33.17
CA PRO A 53 -11.78 -2.85 -33.82
C PRO A 53 -10.68 -3.92 -33.83
N LYS A 54 -11.04 -5.18 -33.54
CA LYS A 54 -10.12 -6.35 -33.49
C LYS A 54 -9.07 -6.35 -32.37
N HIS A 55 -9.03 -5.33 -31.49
CA HIS A 55 -8.13 -5.31 -30.33
C HIS A 55 -8.91 -5.25 -29.02
N THR A 56 -8.34 -5.78 -27.94
CA THR A 56 -8.95 -5.65 -26.61
C THR A 56 -8.54 -4.35 -25.92
N ILE A 57 -9.42 -3.75 -25.11
CA ILE A 57 -9.07 -2.59 -24.28
C ILE A 57 -7.84 -2.89 -23.41
N MET A 58 -7.75 -4.12 -22.90
CA MET A 58 -6.61 -4.56 -22.09
C MET A 58 -5.30 -4.52 -22.89
N SER A 59 -5.29 -4.99 -24.14
CA SER A 59 -4.09 -4.94 -24.99
C SER A 59 -3.60 -3.51 -25.23
N GLN A 60 -4.52 -2.55 -25.40
CA GLN A 60 -4.21 -1.16 -25.66
C GLN A 60 -3.73 -0.41 -24.40
N PHE A 61 -4.24 -0.81 -23.24
CA PHE A 61 -3.78 -0.30 -21.96
C PHE A 61 -2.44 -0.93 -21.54
N CYS A 62 -2.07 -2.11 -22.08
CA CYS A 62 -0.92 -2.91 -21.66
C CYS A 62 0.11 -3.07 -22.78
N LEU A 63 1.18 -3.86 -22.59
CA LEU A 63 2.17 -4.12 -23.65
C LEU A 63 2.13 -5.60 -24.03
N TRP A 64 1.40 -5.93 -25.11
CA TRP A 64 1.17 -7.31 -25.53
C TRP A 64 1.95 -7.72 -26.78
N HIS A 65 2.57 -6.76 -27.46
CA HIS A 65 3.38 -6.96 -28.65
C HIS A 65 2.60 -7.71 -29.75
N GLY A 66 1.42 -7.17 -30.08
CA GLY A 66 0.48 -7.68 -31.08
C GLY A 66 -0.28 -8.96 -30.69
N LYS A 67 -0.08 -9.51 -29.49
CA LYS A 67 -0.88 -10.67 -29.04
C LYS A 67 -2.29 -10.20 -28.69
N GLN A 68 -3.29 -11.00 -29.05
CA GLN A 68 -4.70 -10.79 -28.72
C GLN A 68 -5.33 -12.14 -28.31
N PRO A 69 -6.44 -12.15 -27.55
CA PRO A 69 -7.18 -13.37 -27.27
C PRO A 69 -7.76 -13.94 -28.56
N LYS A 70 -7.81 -15.26 -28.66
CA LYS A 70 -8.41 -15.96 -29.79
C LYS A 70 -9.59 -16.79 -29.31
N SER A 71 -10.63 -16.90 -30.12
CA SER A 71 -11.75 -17.81 -29.91
C SER A 71 -11.78 -18.86 -31.02
N GLY A 72 -12.27 -20.05 -30.70
CA GLY A 72 -12.46 -21.12 -31.67
C GLY A 72 -13.31 -22.24 -31.06
N ASN A 73 -13.23 -23.43 -31.65
CA ASN A 73 -14.01 -24.57 -31.21
C ASN A 73 -13.07 -25.67 -30.72
N GLN A 74 -13.41 -26.30 -29.61
CA GLN A 74 -12.85 -27.59 -29.20
C GLN A 74 -13.76 -28.69 -29.74
N THR A 75 -13.16 -29.70 -30.36
CA THR A 75 -13.86 -30.87 -30.90
C THR A 75 -13.65 -32.06 -29.97
N CYS A 76 -14.63 -32.94 -29.89
CA CYS A 76 -14.49 -34.27 -29.30
C CYS A 76 -14.48 -35.36 -30.39
N PHE A 77 -14.32 -36.62 -30.00
CA PHE A 77 -14.33 -37.77 -30.90
C PHE A 77 -15.62 -37.88 -31.72
N SER A 78 -16.77 -37.54 -31.13
CA SER A 78 -18.07 -37.51 -31.83
C SER A 78 -18.32 -36.21 -32.62
N GLU A 79 -17.26 -35.47 -32.94
CA GLU A 79 -17.27 -34.21 -33.70
C GLU A 79 -18.12 -33.06 -33.11
N LYS A 80 -18.65 -33.22 -31.90
CA LYS A 80 -19.35 -32.13 -31.21
C LYS A 80 -18.37 -30.99 -30.93
N LYS A 81 -18.81 -29.76 -31.20
CA LYS A 81 -18.00 -28.54 -31.09
C LYS A 81 -18.45 -27.71 -29.89
N THR A 82 -17.53 -27.38 -29.00
CA THR A 82 -17.76 -26.43 -27.90
C THR A 82 -16.91 -25.18 -28.07
N ARG A 83 -17.43 -24.01 -27.72
CA ARG A 83 -16.69 -22.74 -27.84
C ARG A 83 -15.55 -22.71 -26.81
N ARG A 84 -14.33 -22.44 -27.28
CA ARG A 84 -13.14 -22.27 -26.45
C ARG A 84 -12.48 -20.93 -26.73
N SER A 85 -11.90 -20.34 -25.68
CA SER A 85 -11.10 -19.12 -25.78
C SER A 85 -9.67 -19.38 -25.31
N TRP A 86 -8.68 -18.85 -26.03
CA TRP A 86 -7.27 -18.88 -25.67
C TRP A 86 -6.81 -17.48 -25.29
N MET A 87 -6.34 -17.35 -24.04
CA MET A 87 -5.82 -16.09 -23.49
C MET A 87 -4.29 -16.05 -23.57
N PRO A 88 -3.70 -14.88 -23.86
CA PRO A 88 -2.25 -14.72 -23.76
C PRO A 88 -1.81 -14.81 -22.29
N ASN A 89 -0.59 -15.32 -22.05
CA ASN A 89 0.03 -15.29 -20.72
C ASN A 89 0.48 -13.86 -20.39
N VAL A 90 -0.21 -13.22 -19.43
CA VAL A 90 0.01 -11.82 -19.02
C VAL A 90 0.54 -11.77 -17.59
N GLN A 91 1.71 -11.17 -17.42
CA GLN A 91 2.37 -10.99 -16.12
C GLN A 91 2.43 -9.52 -15.74
N LYS A 92 2.30 -9.21 -14.45
CA LYS A 92 2.51 -7.85 -13.92
C LYS A 92 3.99 -7.67 -13.65
N GLN A 93 4.63 -6.73 -14.33
CA GLN A 93 6.04 -6.42 -14.16
C GLN A 93 6.24 -4.93 -13.92
N THR A 94 7.33 -4.59 -13.23
CA THR A 94 7.72 -3.21 -12.96
C THR A 94 9.01 -2.94 -13.70
N TYR A 95 9.01 -1.94 -14.59
CA TYR A 95 10.20 -1.53 -15.32
C TYR A 95 10.62 -0.14 -14.86
N GLU A 96 11.93 0.07 -14.77
CA GLU A 96 12.50 1.39 -14.51
C GLU A 96 12.89 2.03 -15.83
N SER A 97 12.38 3.24 -16.07
CA SER A 97 12.72 4.05 -17.24
C SER A 97 13.78 5.05 -16.85
N LEU A 98 14.92 5.01 -17.54
CA LEU A 98 16.05 5.92 -17.32
C LEU A 98 15.73 7.31 -17.89
N ILE A 99 15.04 7.38 -19.03
CA ILE A 99 14.67 8.65 -19.66
C ILE A 99 13.65 9.40 -18.79
N LEU A 100 12.70 8.68 -18.20
CA LEU A 100 11.62 9.27 -17.42
C LEU A 100 11.95 9.39 -15.93
N GLY A 101 13.02 8.74 -15.47
CA GLY A 101 13.39 8.68 -14.05
C GLY A 101 12.30 8.05 -13.17
N ARG A 102 11.55 7.09 -13.71
CA ARG A 102 10.36 6.51 -13.04
C ARG A 102 10.22 5.02 -13.20
N ARG A 103 9.69 4.40 -12.15
CA ARG A 103 9.19 3.02 -12.18
C ARG A 103 7.78 3.00 -12.77
N ILE A 104 7.54 2.08 -13.67
CA ILE A 104 6.28 1.95 -14.41
C ILE A 104 5.76 0.53 -14.23
N HIS A 105 4.55 0.40 -13.70
CA HIS A 105 3.90 -0.88 -13.48
C HIS A 105 3.02 -1.24 -14.68
N VAL A 106 3.43 -2.25 -15.44
CA VAL A 106 2.76 -2.62 -16.69
C VAL A 106 2.48 -4.12 -16.71
N LYS A 107 1.31 -4.47 -17.27
CA LYS A 107 1.01 -5.86 -17.62
C LYS A 107 1.65 -6.17 -18.96
N VAL A 108 2.48 -7.20 -19.01
CA VAL A 108 3.25 -7.58 -20.19
C VAL A 108 3.01 -9.03 -20.55
N THR A 109 3.06 -9.35 -21.84
CA THR A 109 3.06 -10.76 -22.29
C THR A 109 4.46 -11.34 -22.23
N THR A 110 4.58 -12.67 -22.19
CA THR A 110 5.90 -13.35 -22.24
C THR A 110 6.70 -13.03 -23.50
N LYS A 111 6.04 -12.84 -24.65
CA LYS A 111 6.67 -12.36 -25.89
C LYS A 111 7.27 -10.96 -25.69
N THR A 112 6.51 -10.06 -25.06
CA THR A 112 6.98 -8.69 -24.76
C THR A 112 8.21 -8.72 -23.87
N MET A 113 8.21 -9.52 -22.80
CA MET A 113 9.39 -9.67 -21.93
C MET A 113 10.63 -10.15 -22.70
N LYS A 114 10.46 -11.13 -23.60
CA LYS A 114 11.54 -11.59 -24.49
C LYS A 114 12.05 -10.47 -25.41
N CYS A 115 11.16 -9.67 -25.98
CA CYS A 115 11.53 -8.55 -26.86
C CYS A 115 12.22 -7.41 -26.08
N ILE A 116 11.77 -7.10 -24.87
CA ILE A 116 12.44 -6.12 -23.98
C ILE A 116 13.88 -6.58 -23.70
N ARG A 117 14.06 -7.86 -23.34
CA ARG A 117 15.40 -8.44 -23.13
C ARG A 117 16.26 -8.37 -24.39
N LYS A 118 15.70 -8.63 -25.57
CA LYS A 118 16.41 -8.51 -26.85
C LYS A 118 16.81 -7.07 -27.17
N ALA A 119 15.98 -6.09 -26.81
CA ALA A 119 16.29 -4.66 -26.98
C ALA A 119 17.29 -4.12 -25.95
N GLY A 120 17.60 -4.90 -24.90
CA GLY A 120 18.54 -4.55 -23.83
C GLY A 120 17.95 -3.67 -22.72
N SER A 121 16.92 -2.88 -23.00
CA SER A 121 16.22 -2.07 -21.99
C SER A 121 14.74 -1.85 -22.34
N PHE A 122 13.96 -1.45 -21.35
CA PHE A 122 12.55 -1.10 -21.52
C PHE A 122 12.35 0.13 -22.42
N ASP A 123 13.18 1.17 -22.20
CA ASP A 123 13.15 2.39 -22.99
C ASP A 123 13.50 2.11 -24.47
N ASN A 124 14.53 1.28 -24.71
CA ASN A 124 14.91 0.87 -26.07
C ASN A 124 13.78 0.11 -26.76
N TYR A 125 13.11 -0.79 -26.04
CA TYR A 125 11.96 -1.51 -26.57
C TYR A 125 10.85 -0.55 -27.02
N ILE A 126 10.51 0.44 -26.21
CA ILE A 126 9.46 1.41 -26.57
C ILE A 126 9.88 2.28 -27.76
N LEU A 127 11.11 2.79 -27.77
CA LEU A 127 11.59 3.71 -28.80
C LEU A 127 11.83 3.03 -30.15
N LEU A 128 12.38 1.82 -30.16
CA LEU A 128 12.83 1.13 -31.38
C LEU A 128 11.75 0.23 -32.02
N THR A 129 10.80 -0.27 -31.22
CA THR A 129 9.76 -1.19 -31.75
C THR A 129 8.80 -0.44 -32.66
N LYS A 130 8.47 -1.02 -33.82
CA LYS A 130 7.51 -0.40 -34.75
C LYS A 130 6.10 -0.33 -34.13
N PRO A 131 5.29 0.69 -34.45
CA PRO A 131 3.92 0.80 -33.94
C PRO A 131 3.03 -0.43 -34.18
N GLN A 132 3.18 -1.07 -35.33
CA GLN A 132 2.44 -2.28 -35.70
C GLN A 132 2.77 -3.48 -34.80
N ASP A 133 4.04 -3.62 -34.41
CA ASP A 133 4.49 -4.71 -33.53
C ASP A 133 4.17 -4.41 -32.07
N LEU A 134 4.27 -3.15 -31.67
CA LEU A 134 3.97 -2.70 -30.31
C LEU A 134 2.47 -2.83 -30.02
N ASP A 135 1.62 -2.43 -30.97
CA ASP A 135 0.16 -2.51 -30.97
C ASP A 135 -0.47 -2.09 -29.63
N SER A 136 -0.06 -0.93 -29.10
CA SER A 136 -0.51 -0.43 -27.81
C SER A 136 -0.54 1.09 -27.78
N ILE A 137 -1.72 1.68 -27.55
CA ILE A 137 -1.87 3.11 -27.27
C ILE A 137 -0.98 3.51 -26.08
N TYR A 138 -0.99 2.73 -24.99
CA TYR A 138 -0.17 3.07 -23.82
C TYR A 138 1.33 3.08 -24.14
N GLY A 139 1.80 2.16 -24.98
CA GLY A 139 3.18 2.12 -25.45
C GLY A 139 3.56 3.35 -26.31
N GLU A 140 2.67 3.78 -27.20
CA GLU A 140 2.85 5.01 -27.99
C GLU A 140 2.85 6.27 -27.12
N TYR A 141 2.05 6.28 -26.06
CA TYR A 141 2.02 7.38 -25.10
C TYR A 141 3.38 7.53 -24.41
N LEU A 142 3.93 6.42 -23.91
CA LEU A 142 5.25 6.40 -23.31
C LEU A 142 6.33 6.82 -24.30
N ARG A 143 6.25 6.34 -25.55
CA ARG A 143 7.19 6.74 -26.61
C ARG A 143 7.17 8.24 -26.82
N LYS A 144 5.99 8.83 -27.00
CA LYS A 144 5.87 10.26 -27.25
C LYS A 144 6.39 11.08 -26.08
N LEU A 145 6.10 10.66 -24.85
CA LEU A 145 6.56 11.30 -23.62
C LEU A 145 8.10 11.20 -23.46
N MET A 146 8.70 10.07 -23.83
CA MET A 146 10.16 9.91 -23.87
C MET A 146 10.78 10.81 -24.93
N LEU A 147 10.19 10.88 -26.14
CA LEU A 147 10.69 11.73 -27.22
C LEU A 147 10.62 13.22 -26.86
N THR A 148 9.53 13.67 -26.22
CA THR A 148 9.43 15.06 -25.75
C THR A 148 10.51 15.36 -24.70
N LYS A 149 10.80 14.43 -23.80
CA LYS A 149 11.86 14.58 -22.78
C LYS A 149 13.27 14.56 -23.37
N ILE A 150 13.51 13.77 -24.42
CA ILE A 150 14.79 13.74 -25.14
C ILE A 150 15.01 15.04 -25.91
N ASN A 151 13.96 15.60 -26.51
CA ASN A 151 14.03 16.85 -27.26
C ASN A 151 14.22 18.04 -26.31
N ASP A 152 13.42 18.09 -25.24
CA ASP A 152 13.42 19.15 -24.24
C ASP A 152 13.74 18.56 -22.86
N PRO A 153 15.02 18.54 -22.44
CA PRO A 153 15.41 18.02 -21.13
C PRO A 153 14.76 18.78 -19.96
N SER A 154 14.41 20.05 -20.14
CA SER A 154 13.68 20.87 -19.18
C SER A 154 12.21 20.48 -19.00
N TYR A 155 11.67 19.60 -19.85
CA TYR A 155 10.28 19.17 -19.75
C TYR A 155 10.02 18.35 -18.48
N GLU A 156 9.33 18.95 -17.51
CA GLU A 156 8.98 18.29 -16.26
C GLU A 156 7.73 17.42 -16.42
N ILE A 157 7.85 16.16 -16.00
CA ILE A 157 6.71 15.25 -15.99
C ILE A 157 6.41 14.99 -14.52
N PRO A 158 5.30 15.46 -13.93
CA PRO A 158 5.00 15.24 -12.50
C PRO A 158 4.42 13.84 -12.21
N HIS A 159 3.68 13.25 -13.14
CA HIS A 159 3.13 11.91 -12.99
C HIS A 159 3.03 11.21 -14.35
N VAL A 160 3.28 9.90 -14.37
CA VAL A 160 3.06 9.04 -15.54
C VAL A 160 1.95 8.05 -15.19
N LEU A 161 1.03 7.85 -16.13
CA LEU A 161 -0.05 6.87 -15.98
C LEU A 161 0.56 5.48 -15.62
N LYS A 162 0.12 4.90 -14.48
CA LYS A 162 0.59 3.63 -13.88
C LYS A 162 1.98 3.65 -13.21
N ALA A 163 2.51 4.81 -12.85
CA ALA A 163 3.80 4.89 -12.15
C ALA A 163 3.75 4.40 -10.68
N LYS A 164 2.65 4.65 -9.96
CA LYS A 164 2.48 4.18 -8.57
C LYS A 164 1.12 3.51 -8.41
N PRO A 165 1.03 2.26 -7.88
CA PRO A 165 -0.26 1.69 -7.53
C PRO A 165 -0.89 2.50 -6.40
N HIS A 166 -2.19 2.76 -6.49
CA HIS A 166 -2.94 3.40 -5.43
C HIS A 166 -3.33 2.34 -4.39
N ASN A 167 -2.65 2.33 -3.24
CA ASN A 167 -2.94 1.44 -2.13
C ASN A 167 -4.11 2.02 -1.32
N PHE A 168 -5.34 1.66 -1.69
CA PHE A 168 -6.52 2.11 -0.98
C PHE A 168 -7.37 0.94 -0.51
N SER A 169 -7.68 0.96 0.79
CA SER A 169 -8.52 -0.02 1.45
C SER A 169 -9.82 0.63 1.88
N ARG A 170 -10.93 0.25 1.23
CA ARG A 170 -12.28 0.67 1.63
C ARG A 170 -12.59 0.26 3.07
N ARG A 171 -12.10 -0.90 3.50
CA ARG A 171 -12.26 -1.40 4.86
C ARG A 171 -11.59 -0.45 5.86
N ALA A 172 -10.34 -0.05 5.60
CA ALA A 172 -9.61 0.87 6.48
C ALA A 172 -10.31 2.24 6.58
N GLN A 173 -10.80 2.78 5.45
CA GLN A 173 -11.51 4.07 5.44
C GLN A 173 -12.79 4.06 6.29
N ARG A 174 -13.49 2.91 6.37
CA ARG A 174 -14.68 2.80 7.24
C ARG A 174 -14.32 2.97 8.71
N PHE A 175 -13.16 2.44 9.14
CA PHE A 175 -12.72 2.51 10.53
C PHE A 175 -12.06 3.84 10.89
N SER A 176 -11.44 4.54 9.94
CA SER A 176 -10.81 5.85 10.20
C SER A 176 -11.78 6.97 10.57
N ARG A 177 -13.09 6.79 10.32
CA ARG A 177 -14.14 7.76 10.67
C ARG A 177 -14.62 7.63 12.12
N ARG A 178 -14.21 6.57 12.82
CA ARG A 178 -14.51 6.43 14.25
C ARG A 178 -13.60 7.42 15.01
N PRO A 179 -14.10 8.04 16.11
CA PRO A 179 -13.22 8.80 16.99
C PRO A 179 -12.06 7.91 17.45
N ALA A 180 -11.00 8.53 17.98
CA ALA A 180 -9.87 7.80 18.56
C ALA A 180 -10.38 6.64 19.44
N VAL A 181 -9.66 5.51 19.40
CA VAL A 181 -10.07 4.28 20.12
C VAL A 181 -10.36 4.59 21.60
N VAL A 182 -9.60 5.52 22.17
CA VAL A 182 -9.83 6.09 23.50
C VAL A 182 -10.24 7.55 23.36
N TRP A 183 -11.41 7.89 23.90
CA TRP A 183 -11.84 9.29 23.99
C TRP A 183 -11.04 10.01 25.08
N HIS A 184 -10.48 11.16 24.73
CA HIS A 184 -9.79 12.04 25.68
C HIS A 184 -10.59 13.34 25.82
N PRO A 185 -10.70 13.88 27.05
CA PRO A 185 -11.37 15.16 27.27
C PRO A 185 -10.63 16.30 26.55
N PRO A 186 -11.33 17.40 26.22
CA PRO A 186 -10.75 18.52 25.47
C PRO A 186 -9.45 19.08 26.08
N GLU A 187 -9.35 19.07 27.41
CA GLU A 187 -8.20 19.55 28.17
C GLU A 187 -6.93 18.73 27.96
N ILE A 188 -7.08 17.42 27.71
CA ILE A 188 -5.97 16.46 27.64
C ILE A 188 -5.65 16.08 26.19
N ARG A 189 -6.62 16.22 25.27
CA ARG A 189 -6.53 15.77 23.87
C ARG A 189 -5.27 16.22 23.12
N HIS A 190 -4.76 17.41 23.43
CA HIS A 190 -3.63 18.03 22.74
C HIS A 190 -2.35 18.09 23.60
N LYS A 191 -2.35 17.50 24.81
CA LYS A 191 -1.17 17.41 25.66
C LYS A 191 -0.29 16.24 25.20
N ASP A 192 1.01 16.32 25.53
CA ASP A 192 1.89 15.17 25.34
C ASP A 192 1.55 14.10 26.38
N LEU A 193 1.11 12.92 25.91
CA LEU A 193 0.78 11.75 26.72
C LEU A 193 1.72 10.57 26.39
N THR A 194 2.84 10.85 25.73
CA THR A 194 3.77 9.81 25.24
C THR A 194 4.46 9.08 26.38
N PHE A 195 4.56 9.68 27.57
CA PHE A 195 5.10 9.05 28.78
C PHE A 195 4.16 8.04 29.44
N LEU A 196 2.85 8.11 29.18
CA LEU A 196 1.85 7.16 29.71
C LEU A 196 1.76 5.87 28.91
N LYS A 197 2.34 5.83 27.71
CA LYS A 197 2.31 4.63 26.86
C LYS A 197 3.24 3.57 27.45
N ILE A 198 2.79 2.32 27.42
CA ILE A 198 3.68 1.18 27.65
C ILE A 198 4.75 1.22 26.55
N ARG A 199 6.02 1.36 26.95
CA ARG A 199 7.17 1.42 26.05
C ARG A 199 7.85 0.07 25.99
N THR A 200 8.30 -0.31 24.80
CA THR A 200 9.26 -1.41 24.65
C THR A 200 10.68 -0.89 24.89
N PRO A 201 11.66 -1.76 25.26
CA PRO A 201 13.03 -1.32 25.53
C PRO A 201 13.67 -0.51 24.39
N ASN A 202 13.34 -0.81 23.14
CA ASN A 202 13.85 -0.07 21.97
C ASN A 202 13.33 1.38 21.89
N GLU A 203 12.20 1.66 22.55
CA GLU A 203 11.57 2.99 22.59
C GLU A 203 11.92 3.77 23.87
N MET A 204 12.60 3.12 24.83
CA MET A 204 12.94 3.71 26.14
C MET A 204 14.19 4.61 26.05
N ASN A 205 14.23 5.63 26.91
CA ASN A 205 15.42 6.45 27.11
C ASN A 205 16.53 5.61 27.81
N PRO A 206 17.84 5.84 27.53
CA PRO A 206 18.94 5.27 28.30
C PRO A 206 18.74 5.19 29.82
N GLU A 207 18.22 6.24 30.46
CA GLU A 207 17.93 6.23 31.91
C GLU A 207 16.80 5.27 32.28
N GLU A 208 15.76 5.18 31.45
CA GLU A 208 14.66 4.22 31.64
C GLU A 208 15.15 2.77 31.48
N LEU A 209 16.08 2.54 30.54
CA LEU A 209 16.74 1.24 30.37
C LEU A 209 17.62 0.88 31.57
N ARG A 210 18.31 1.87 32.16
CA ARG A 210 19.08 1.66 33.40
C ARG A 210 18.15 1.25 34.54
N LYS A 211 17.06 2.01 34.74
CA LYS A 211 16.02 1.71 35.74
C LYS A 211 15.38 0.33 35.51
N LEU A 212 15.15 -0.05 34.25
CA LEU A 212 14.59 -1.37 33.92
C LEU A 212 15.54 -2.51 34.29
N ARG A 213 16.85 -2.36 34.03
CA ARG A 213 17.87 -3.36 34.43
C ARG A 213 17.95 -3.50 35.95
N GLU A 214 17.93 -2.37 36.65
CA GLU A 214 17.89 -2.34 38.11
C GLU A 214 16.63 -3.07 38.62
N TYR A 215 15.46 -2.76 38.06
CA TYR A 215 14.20 -3.43 38.40
C TYR A 215 14.24 -4.95 38.16
N ASP A 216 14.73 -5.39 37.00
CA ASP A 216 14.81 -6.82 36.65
C ASP A 216 15.72 -7.58 37.63
N SER A 217 16.82 -6.96 38.06
CA SER A 217 17.73 -7.53 39.06
C SER A 217 17.13 -7.66 40.46
N LEU A 218 16.19 -6.77 40.81
CA LEU A 218 15.51 -6.73 42.11
C LEU A 218 14.30 -7.67 42.17
N LYS A 219 13.66 -7.92 41.03
CA LYS A 219 12.44 -8.73 40.91
C LYS A 219 12.57 -10.10 41.57
N ASP A 220 13.73 -10.74 41.48
CA ASP A 220 13.96 -12.09 42.00
C ASP A 220 14.36 -12.12 43.49
N LYS A 221 14.62 -10.97 44.11
CA LYS A 221 15.12 -10.83 45.51
C LYS A 221 14.12 -10.17 46.45
N PHE A 222 12.83 -10.23 46.10
CA PHE A 222 11.79 -9.42 46.72
C PHE A 222 11.55 -9.69 48.22
N GLU A 223 12.05 -10.81 48.76
CA GLU A 223 11.93 -11.15 50.19
C GLU A 223 12.88 -10.34 51.11
N ASP A 224 13.97 -9.78 50.58
CA ASP A 224 15.00 -9.09 51.38
C ASP A 224 14.86 -7.56 51.38
N THR A 225 14.09 -6.98 50.46
CA THR A 225 13.97 -5.53 50.30
C THR A 225 12.57 -5.04 50.67
N ASN A 226 12.20 -5.14 51.93
CA ASN A 226 11.22 -4.21 52.53
C ASN A 226 11.85 -2.80 52.73
N ASP A 227 12.69 -2.38 51.78
CA ASP A 227 13.40 -1.11 51.83
C ASP A 227 12.56 -0.07 51.11
N VAL A 228 11.78 0.63 51.92
CA VAL A 228 11.02 1.88 51.68
C VAL A 228 11.90 3.01 51.08
N MET A 229 13.14 2.73 50.66
CA MET A 229 14.20 3.68 50.33
C MET A 229 14.89 3.45 48.97
N HIS A 230 14.49 2.49 48.13
CA HIS A 230 15.11 2.35 46.81
C HIS A 230 14.61 3.45 45.84
N PRO A 231 15.48 4.30 45.26
CA PRO A 231 15.06 5.46 44.46
C PRO A 231 14.17 5.12 43.27
N VAL A 232 14.45 4.00 42.57
CA VAL A 232 13.67 3.57 41.40
C VAL A 232 12.29 3.02 41.76
N LEU A 233 12.15 2.41 42.94
CA LEU A 233 10.87 1.87 43.40
C LEU A 233 10.00 3.00 43.96
N ASN A 234 10.56 3.95 44.73
CA ASN A 234 9.82 5.08 45.31
C ASN A 234 9.28 6.08 44.28
N ASP A 235 10.09 6.53 43.31
CA ASP A 235 9.72 7.68 42.45
C ASP A 235 8.43 7.47 41.66
N LYS A 236 8.18 6.23 41.21
CA LYS A 236 7.04 5.88 40.37
C LYS A 236 5.84 5.37 41.17
N PHE A 237 6.07 4.53 42.18
CA PHE A 237 5.00 3.97 43.01
C PHE A 237 4.20 5.08 43.71
N PHE A 238 4.87 6.07 44.31
CA PHE A 238 4.21 7.04 45.18
C PHE A 238 3.34 8.06 44.43
N GLN A 239 3.65 8.37 43.17
CA GLN A 239 2.86 9.30 42.37
C GLN A 239 1.59 8.61 41.84
N ASP A 240 1.74 7.41 41.26
CA ASP A 240 0.62 6.65 40.69
C ASP A 240 -0.32 6.09 41.77
N GLU A 241 0.22 5.64 42.92
CA GLU A 241 -0.58 5.14 44.05
C GLU A 241 -1.30 6.24 44.84
N LYS A 242 -0.91 7.52 44.71
CA LYS A 242 -1.60 8.59 45.45
C LYS A 242 -2.85 9.07 44.71
N GLU A 243 -2.76 9.24 43.40
CA GLU A 243 -3.84 9.79 42.58
C GLU A 243 -4.91 8.74 42.22
N TRP A 244 -4.49 7.49 41.99
CA TRP A 244 -5.40 6.44 41.52
C TRP A 244 -6.47 6.02 42.56
N PRO A 245 -6.15 5.79 43.85
CA PRO A 245 -7.14 5.38 44.84
C PRO A 245 -8.19 6.43 45.13
N GLU A 246 -7.86 7.72 45.04
CA GLU A 246 -8.84 8.80 45.23
C GLU A 246 -9.86 8.82 44.09
N PHE A 247 -9.40 8.74 42.84
CA PHE A 247 -10.28 8.65 41.67
C PHE A 247 -11.14 7.37 41.71
N ALA A 248 -10.52 6.23 42.00
CA ALA A 248 -11.20 4.94 42.07
C ALA A 248 -12.26 4.90 43.19
N LYS A 249 -12.02 5.57 44.33
CA LYS A 249 -13.03 5.71 45.39
C LYS A 249 -14.26 6.46 44.90
N VAL A 250 -14.08 7.63 44.28
CA VAL A 250 -15.20 8.48 43.84
C VAL A 250 -16.05 7.79 42.77
N GLU A 251 -15.43 7.26 41.71
CA GLU A 251 -16.17 6.55 40.66
C GLU A 251 -16.69 5.19 41.14
N GLY A 252 -15.96 4.52 42.03
CA GLY A 252 -16.36 3.26 42.66
C GLY A 252 -17.61 3.42 43.53
N GLU A 253 -17.69 4.47 44.35
CA GLU A 253 -18.87 4.79 45.16
C GLU A 253 -20.10 5.08 44.30
N LYS A 254 -19.93 5.81 43.19
CA LYS A 254 -21.00 6.06 42.21
C LYS A 254 -21.50 4.75 41.61
N ALA A 255 -20.58 3.89 41.13
CA ALA A 255 -20.91 2.59 40.56
C ALA A 255 -21.60 1.67 41.59
N LEU A 256 -21.15 1.68 42.85
CA LEU A 256 -21.74 0.92 43.95
C LEU A 256 -23.16 1.42 44.26
N ALA A 257 -23.37 2.73 44.33
CA ALA A 257 -24.69 3.31 44.55
C ALA A 257 -25.67 2.96 43.42
N GLU A 258 -25.23 2.94 42.17
CA GLU A 258 -26.04 2.47 41.03
C GLU A 258 -26.33 0.97 41.12
N PHE A 259 -25.35 0.18 41.52
CA PHE A 259 -25.50 -1.27 41.68
C PHE A 259 -26.56 -1.61 42.74
N LEU A 260 -26.53 -0.91 43.90
CA LEU A 260 -27.50 -1.09 44.99
C LEU A 260 -28.94 -0.71 44.60
N LYS A 261 -29.12 0.18 43.62
CA LYS A 261 -30.46 0.58 43.11
C LYS A 261 -31.13 -0.49 42.24
N LYS A 262 -30.40 -1.50 41.76
CA LYS A 262 -30.95 -2.54 40.87
C LYS A 262 -31.90 -3.48 41.62
N LYS A 263 -33.07 -3.74 41.02
CA LYS A 263 -34.13 -4.57 41.62
C LYS A 263 -33.88 -6.08 41.52
N ASP A 264 -33.21 -6.54 40.47
CA ASP A 264 -32.99 -7.97 40.17
C ASP A 264 -31.86 -8.57 41.04
N LYS A 265 -32.16 -8.90 42.30
CA LYS A 265 -31.16 -9.44 43.25
C LYS A 265 -30.60 -10.82 42.87
N GLU A 266 -31.38 -11.65 42.18
CA GLU A 266 -30.96 -13.00 41.82
C GLU A 266 -29.86 -13.00 40.73
N LYS A 267 -30.00 -12.15 39.71
CA LYS A 267 -28.96 -11.95 38.69
C LYS A 267 -27.65 -11.46 39.31
N ILE A 268 -27.74 -10.51 40.25
CA ILE A 268 -26.59 -10.01 41.01
C ILE A 268 -25.88 -11.16 41.73
N ARG A 269 -26.63 -12.00 42.45
CA ARG A 269 -26.07 -13.16 43.16
C ARG A 269 -25.33 -14.11 42.22
N LEU A 270 -25.92 -14.41 41.06
CA LEU A 270 -25.29 -15.29 40.06
C LEU A 270 -24.02 -14.65 39.48
N THR A 271 -24.02 -13.35 39.19
CA THR A 271 -22.82 -12.66 38.70
C THR A 271 -21.71 -12.63 39.75
N LEU A 272 -22.03 -12.38 41.03
CA LEU A 272 -21.04 -12.39 42.12
C LEU A 272 -20.42 -13.78 42.29
N LYS A 273 -21.25 -14.83 42.24
CA LYS A 273 -20.77 -16.21 42.29
C LYS A 273 -19.78 -16.51 41.14
N ALA A 274 -20.10 -16.08 39.92
CA ALA A 274 -19.20 -16.28 38.77
C ALA A 274 -17.88 -15.50 38.89
N VAL A 275 -17.93 -14.30 39.48
CA VAL A 275 -16.71 -13.51 39.77
C VAL A 275 -15.87 -14.20 40.84
N GLU A 276 -16.48 -14.69 41.92
CA GLU A 276 -15.80 -15.44 42.98
C GLU A 276 -15.14 -16.71 42.44
N GLU A 277 -15.82 -17.45 41.56
CA GLU A 277 -15.25 -18.64 40.90
C GLU A 277 -14.01 -18.27 40.07
N GLY A 278 -14.08 -17.19 39.28
CA GLY A 278 -12.92 -16.68 38.53
C GLY A 278 -11.78 -16.22 39.43
N GLN A 279 -12.09 -15.60 40.57
CA GLN A 279 -11.08 -15.18 41.55
C GLN A 279 -10.36 -16.39 42.15
N ARG A 280 -11.11 -17.45 42.53
CA ARG A 280 -10.54 -18.70 43.03
C ARG A 280 -9.63 -19.38 42.03
N GLU A 281 -9.97 -19.34 40.73
CA GLU A 281 -9.10 -19.87 39.67
C GLU A 281 -7.78 -19.10 39.58
N VAL A 282 -7.83 -17.77 39.68
CA VAL A 282 -6.63 -16.91 39.71
C VAL A 282 -5.78 -17.19 40.95
N ASP A 283 -6.38 -17.24 42.14
CA ASP A 283 -5.67 -17.50 43.40
C ASP A 283 -4.98 -18.87 43.38
N LYS A 284 -5.67 -19.89 42.88
CA LYS A 284 -5.13 -21.23 42.68
C LYS A 284 -3.94 -21.23 41.70
N ALA A 285 -4.01 -20.44 40.62
CA ALA A 285 -2.91 -20.34 39.65
C ALA A 285 -1.68 -19.62 40.20
N LEU A 286 -1.88 -18.67 41.12
CA LEU A 286 -0.80 -17.95 41.80
C LEU A 286 -0.16 -18.76 42.94
N GLY A 287 -0.71 -19.94 43.29
CA GLY A 287 -0.22 -20.74 44.40
C GLY A 287 -0.60 -20.21 45.78
N ASN A 288 -1.51 -19.23 45.81
CA ASN A 288 -2.12 -18.71 47.03
C ASN A 288 -3.29 -19.63 47.40
N ILE A 289 -3.01 -20.79 47.99
CA ILE A 289 -4.02 -21.69 48.56
C ILE A 289 -3.83 -21.73 50.07
#